data_AF-A0A842L0E6-F1
#
_entry.id   AF-A0A842L0E6-F1
#
_cell.length_a   1.000
_cell.length_b   1.000
_cell.length_c   1.000
_cell.angle_alpha   90.00
_cell.angle_beta   90.00
_cell.angle_gamma   90.00
#
_symmetry.space_group_name_H-M   'P 1'
#
loop_
_entity.id
_entity.type
_entity.pdbx_description
1 polymer ?
#
loop_
_entity_poly.entity_id
_entity_poly.type
_entity_poly.pdbx_seq_one_letter_code
_entity_poly.pdbx_strand_id
1 'polypeptide(L)'
;MMLDVRGLKPPQPAVIIIESLGKLRVGETLEVIGDKPFVDIIGKLEEAGYLVELKDIGGAFVLRVTKTKNSRELSMEVKECDDRLEEITGDTNVAKLLKAYPESLKILVKYGFSPLENPVMRKTLARTVTLKQAKKLIGMNDEKFREMMEELKKLEKN
;
A
#
# COMPACT_ATOMS: atom_id res chain seq x y z
N MET A 1 7.17 25.40 7.89
CA MET A 1 6.62 25.16 6.54
C MET A 1 5.30 24.43 6.69
N MET A 2 4.30 24.67 5.82
CA MET A 2 3.00 23.98 5.87
C MET A 2 2.72 23.29 4.53
N LEU A 3 2.16 22.08 4.58
CA LEU A 3 1.87 21.23 3.42
C LEU A 3 0.48 20.60 3.56
N ASP A 4 -0.36 20.75 2.53
CA ASP A 4 -1.66 20.08 2.46
C ASP A 4 -1.55 18.87 1.52
N VAL A 5 -1.87 17.68 2.03
CA VAL A 5 -1.86 16.42 1.28
C VAL A 5 -3.23 15.72 1.32
N ARG A 6 -4.30 16.46 1.65
CA ARG A 6 -5.66 15.92 1.66
C ARG A 6 -6.08 15.54 0.24
N GLY A 7 -6.87 14.48 0.12
CA GLY A 7 -7.34 13.96 -1.18
C GLY A 7 -6.27 13.23 -2.02
N LEU A 8 -4.98 13.32 -1.66
CA LEU A 8 -3.92 12.58 -2.33
C LEU A 8 -3.96 11.10 -1.95
N LYS A 9 -3.74 10.24 -2.95
CA LYS A 9 -3.67 8.78 -2.74
C LYS A 9 -2.22 8.36 -2.50
N PRO A 10 -1.96 7.40 -1.59
CA PRO A 10 -0.61 6.84 -1.42
C PRO A 10 -0.06 6.29 -2.76
N PRO A 11 1.25 6.44 -3.04
CA PRO A 11 2.32 6.94 -2.16
C PRO A 11 2.56 8.47 -2.21
N GLN A 12 1.76 9.24 -2.96
CA GLN A 12 2.04 10.66 -3.23
C GLN A 12 2.25 11.52 -1.97
N PRO A 13 1.44 11.43 -0.89
CA PRO A 13 1.68 12.18 0.34
C PRO A 13 3.08 11.95 0.91
N ALA A 14 3.55 10.70 0.94
CA ALA A 14 4.83 10.34 1.53
C ALA A 14 6.01 10.97 0.77
N VAL A 15 5.95 10.94 -0.57
CA VAL A 15 6.98 11.52 -1.44
C VAL A 15 7.13 13.02 -1.17
N ILE A 16 6.02 13.76 -1.17
CA ILE A 16 6.04 15.23 -1.01
C ILE A 16 6.53 15.61 0.39
N ILE A 17 6.13 14.85 1.42
CA ILE A 17 6.60 15.08 2.80
C ILE A 17 8.11 14.93 2.85
N ILE A 18 8.66 13.85 2.32
CA ILE A 18 10.11 13.57 2.35
C ILE A 18 10.90 14.61 1.56
N GLU A 19 10.46 14.97 0.36
CA GLU A 19 11.10 16.04 -0.42
C GLU A 19 11.09 17.38 0.33
N SER A 20 10.02 17.66 1.05
CA SER A 20 9.91 18.88 1.86
C SER A 20 10.86 18.84 3.06
N LEU A 21 11.00 17.69 3.73
CA LEU A 21 11.95 17.49 4.83
C LEU A 21 13.41 17.60 4.40
N GLY A 22 13.72 17.17 3.17
CA GLY A 22 15.05 17.35 2.57
C GLY A 22 15.44 18.82 2.47
N LYS A 23 14.46 19.69 2.17
CA LYS A 23 14.67 21.15 2.02
C LYS A 23 14.74 21.90 3.36
N LEU A 24 14.30 21.30 4.46
CA LEU A 24 14.35 21.93 5.78
C LEU A 24 15.76 21.99 6.36
N ARG A 25 16.03 23.05 7.12
CA ARG A 25 17.20 23.20 7.99
C ARG A 25 16.93 22.58 9.36
N VAL A 26 18.00 22.27 10.09
CA VAL A 26 17.90 21.77 11.46
C VAL A 26 17.22 22.81 12.35
N GLY A 27 16.21 22.38 13.11
CA GLY A 27 15.36 23.21 13.95
C GLY A 27 14.09 23.70 13.25
N GLU A 28 13.94 23.48 11.94
CA GLU A 28 12.71 23.83 11.24
C GLU A 28 11.65 22.71 11.34
N THR A 29 10.39 23.14 11.35
CA THR A 29 9.22 22.27 11.44
C THR A 29 8.40 22.32 10.14
N LEU A 30 8.02 21.14 9.65
CA LEU A 30 7.04 20.92 8.59
C LEU A 30 5.71 20.51 9.23
N GLU A 31 4.63 21.22 8.92
CA GLU A 31 3.28 20.86 9.31
C GLU A 31 2.54 20.30 8.09
N VAL A 32 1.98 19.10 8.22
CA VAL A 32 1.32 18.38 7.14
C VAL A 32 -0.12 18.11 7.53
N ILE A 33 -1.07 18.49 6.69
CA ILE A 33 -2.50 18.22 6.90
C ILE A 33 -2.96 17.10 5.97
N GLY A 34 -3.54 16.04 6.54
CA GLY A 34 -4.06 14.90 5.80
C GLY A 34 -5.44 14.45 6.28
N ASP A 35 -6.09 13.66 5.43
CA ASP A 35 -7.40 13.05 5.68
C ASP A 35 -7.28 11.71 6.44
N LYS A 36 -6.05 11.20 6.60
CA LYS A 36 -5.76 9.90 7.21
C LYS A 36 -4.61 10.02 8.21
N PRO A 37 -4.59 9.16 9.25
CA PRO A 37 -3.48 9.13 10.18
C PRO A 37 -2.24 8.57 9.45
N PHE A 38 -1.15 9.33 9.49
CA PHE A 38 0.12 9.08 8.78
C PHE A 38 0.94 7.92 9.38
N VAL A 39 0.27 6.84 9.81
CA VAL A 39 0.84 5.77 10.64
C VAL A 39 2.09 5.12 10.04
N ASP A 40 2.12 4.89 8.72
CA ASP A 40 3.25 4.22 8.05
C ASP A 40 4.52 5.06 8.02
N ILE A 41 4.38 6.39 7.86
CA ILE A 41 5.52 7.29 7.72
C ILE A 41 6.02 7.81 9.06
N ILE A 42 5.16 7.88 10.08
CA ILE A 42 5.56 8.32 11.44
C ILE A 42 6.71 7.45 11.96
N GLY A 43 6.58 6.12 11.90
CA GLY A 43 7.64 5.22 12.37
C GLY A 43 8.97 5.46 11.65
N LYS A 44 8.93 5.62 10.31
CA LYS A 44 10.13 5.92 9.50
C LYS A 44 10.76 7.26 9.87
N LEU A 45 9.95 8.27 10.20
CA LEU A 45 10.43 9.59 10.60
C LEU A 45 11.10 9.54 11.98
N GLU A 46 10.51 8.82 12.93
CA GLU A 46 11.10 8.61 14.26
C GLU A 46 12.42 7.85 14.17
N GLU A 47 12.44 6.74 13.42
CA GLU A 47 13.66 5.95 13.20
C GLU A 47 14.75 6.76 12.49
N ALA A 48 14.37 7.65 11.58
CA ALA A 48 15.29 8.56 10.93
C ALA A 48 15.74 9.73 11.83
N GLY A 49 15.23 9.84 13.06
CA GLY A 49 15.64 10.85 14.03
C GLY A 49 14.94 12.20 13.88
N TYR A 50 13.77 12.25 13.22
CA TYR A 50 12.91 13.43 13.21
C TYR A 50 12.01 13.43 14.45
N LEU A 51 11.71 14.62 14.97
CA LEU A 51 10.73 14.77 16.03
C LEU A 51 9.35 14.92 15.41
N VAL A 52 8.43 14.01 15.72
CA VAL A 52 7.08 13.99 15.15
C VAL A 52 6.00 14.18 16.20
N GLU A 53 4.99 14.98 15.87
CA GLU A 53 3.79 15.18 16.69
C GLU A 53 2.55 15.05 15.79
N LEU A 54 1.60 14.20 16.16
CA LEU A 54 0.31 14.06 15.47
C LEU A 54 -0.81 14.69 16.31
N LYS A 55 -1.64 15.51 15.68
CA LYS A 55 -2.87 16.05 16.28
C LYS A 55 -4.07 15.71 15.41
N ASP A 56 -5.13 15.20 16.03
CA ASP A 56 -6.44 15.07 15.40
C ASP A 56 -7.26 16.33 15.65
N ILE A 57 -7.78 16.94 14.58
CA ILE A 57 -8.61 18.14 14.65
C ILE A 57 -9.87 17.89 13.83
N GLY A 58 -10.88 17.30 14.45
CA GLY A 58 -12.26 17.25 13.93
C GLY A 58 -12.39 16.61 12.54
N GLY A 59 -11.60 15.57 12.26
CA GLY A 59 -11.60 14.86 10.97
C GLY A 59 -10.41 15.16 10.05
N ALA A 60 -9.49 16.03 10.46
CA ALA A 60 -8.19 16.21 9.79
C ALA A 60 -7.04 15.85 10.73
N PHE A 61 -6.03 15.17 10.18
CA PHE A 61 -4.81 14.82 10.89
C PHE A 61 -3.72 15.84 10.56
N VAL A 62 -3.20 16.50 11.59
CA VAL A 62 -2.08 17.43 11.47
C VAL A 62 -0.82 16.77 12.02
N LEU A 63 0.11 16.45 11.13
CA LEU A 63 1.42 15.89 11.45
C LEU A 63 2.45 17.02 11.45
N ARG A 64 3.11 17.26 12.59
CA ARG A 64 4.23 18.20 12.70
C ARG A 64 5.52 17.39 12.76
N VAL A 65 6.46 17.71 11.89
CA VAL A 65 7.75 17.04 11.78
C VAL A 65 8.85 18.07 11.93
N THR A 66 9.67 17.98 12.97
CA THR A 66 10.79 18.88 13.21
C THR A 66 12.11 18.19 12.90
N LYS A 67 12.92 18.83 12.05
CA LYS A 67 14.24 18.32 11.69
C LYS A 67 15.21 18.58 12.84
N THR A 68 15.81 17.53 13.36
CA THR A 68 16.79 17.58 14.45
C THR A 68 18.21 17.41 13.90
N LYS A 69 19.23 17.60 14.75
CA LYS A 69 20.64 17.32 14.40
C LYS A 69 20.89 15.83 14.10
N ASN A 70 20.03 14.95 14.63
CA ASN A 70 20.12 13.51 14.46
C ASN A 70 19.30 13.03 13.25
N SER A 71 18.55 13.92 12.61
CA SER A 71 17.73 13.58 11.45
C SER A 71 18.59 13.19 10.26
N ARG A 72 18.42 11.96 9.80
CA ARG A 72 19.05 11.46 8.57
C ARG A 72 18.21 11.86 7.37
N GLU A 73 18.87 12.11 6.24
CA GLU A 73 18.17 12.41 5.00
C GLU A 73 17.41 11.16 4.55
N LEU A 74 16.08 11.22 4.60
CA LEU A 74 15.23 10.14 4.12
C LEU A 74 15.24 10.21 2.60
N SER A 75 15.93 9.27 1.97
CA SER A 75 15.73 8.98 0.56
C SER A 75 14.67 7.88 0.49
N MET A 76 13.41 8.25 0.25
CA MET A 76 12.46 7.26 -0.25
C MET A 76 12.82 7.01 -1.71
N GLU A 77 13.49 5.90 -1.98
CA GLU A 77 13.17 5.17 -3.20
C GLU A 77 11.66 4.90 -3.15
N VAL A 78 10.93 5.28 -4.19
CA VAL A 78 9.49 5.01 -4.30
C VAL A 78 9.30 3.50 -4.32
N LYS A 79 9.24 2.85 -3.15
CA LYS A 79 8.75 1.48 -3.05
C LYS A 79 7.23 1.56 -3.11
N GLU A 80 6.75 1.45 -4.34
CA GLU A 80 5.36 1.16 -4.68
C GLU A 80 4.83 0.03 -3.79
N CYS A 81 4.01 0.39 -2.80
CA CYS A 81 3.34 -0.51 -1.86
C CYS A 81 4.31 -1.36 -1.04
N ASP A 82 4.00 -1.52 0.24
CA ASP A 82 4.50 -2.67 0.97
C ASP A 82 3.97 -3.92 0.25
N ASP A 83 4.85 -4.58 -0.49
CA ASP A 83 4.58 -5.71 -1.38
C ASP A 83 4.58 -7.04 -0.63
N ARG A 84 4.65 -7.00 0.71
CA ARG A 84 4.63 -8.21 1.53
C ARG A 84 3.18 -8.64 1.70
N LEU A 85 2.77 -9.58 0.86
CA LEU A 85 1.58 -10.36 1.14
C LEU A 85 1.91 -11.32 2.30
N GLU A 86 1.48 -10.98 3.52
CA GLU A 86 1.74 -11.82 4.71
C GLU A 86 0.93 -13.13 4.68
N GLU A 87 -0.27 -13.11 4.10
CA GLU A 87 -1.11 -14.30 3.89
C GLU A 87 -2.00 -14.16 2.65
N ILE A 88 -2.17 -15.26 1.89
CA ILE A 88 -3.19 -15.35 0.84
C ILE A 88 -4.56 -15.64 1.48
N THR A 89 -5.42 -14.61 1.54
CA THR A 89 -6.81 -14.70 2.03
C THR A 89 -7.81 -14.37 0.92
N GLY A 90 -9.09 -14.67 1.13
CA GLY A 90 -10.14 -14.30 0.18
C GLY A 90 -10.27 -12.78 -0.05
N ASP A 91 -9.82 -11.98 0.90
CA ASP A 91 -9.84 -10.52 0.83
C ASP A 91 -8.54 -9.95 0.21
N THR A 92 -7.58 -10.82 -0.14
CA THR A 92 -6.38 -10.44 -0.88
C THR A 92 -6.75 -9.86 -2.25
N ASN A 93 -6.19 -8.68 -2.55
CA ASN A 93 -6.32 -8.02 -3.84
C ASN A 93 -5.62 -8.83 -4.95
N VAL A 94 -6.30 -9.04 -6.08
CA VAL A 94 -5.79 -9.90 -7.15
C VAL A 94 -4.50 -9.34 -7.78
N ALA A 95 -4.38 -8.02 -7.94
CA ALA A 95 -3.16 -7.43 -8.45
C ALA A 95 -1.98 -7.58 -7.49
N LYS A 96 -2.22 -7.50 -6.17
CA LYS A 96 -1.17 -7.76 -5.16
C LYS A 96 -0.71 -9.22 -5.21
N LEU A 97 -1.65 -10.15 -5.27
CA LEU A 97 -1.35 -11.58 -5.40
C LEU A 97 -0.49 -11.87 -6.64
N LEU A 98 -0.87 -11.33 -7.80
CA LEU A 98 -0.15 -11.51 -9.06
C LEU A 98 1.24 -10.86 -9.07
N LYS A 99 1.44 -9.81 -8.26
CA LYS A 99 2.74 -9.14 -8.11
C LYS A 99 3.66 -9.94 -7.19
N ALA A 100 3.15 -10.40 -6.05
CA ALA A 100 3.89 -11.24 -5.10
C ALA A 100 4.19 -12.64 -5.67
N TYR A 101 3.22 -13.25 -6.34
CA TYR A 101 3.32 -14.60 -6.91
C TYR A 101 2.87 -14.58 -8.38
N PRO A 102 3.76 -14.30 -9.34
CA PRO A 102 3.41 -14.30 -10.77
C PRO A 102 2.82 -15.62 -11.27
N GLU A 103 3.19 -16.74 -10.64
CA GLU A 103 2.69 -18.08 -10.96
C GLU A 103 1.21 -18.28 -10.60
N SER A 104 0.68 -17.49 -9.65
CA SER A 104 -0.73 -17.53 -9.26
C SER A 104 -1.67 -17.24 -10.43
N LEU A 105 -1.21 -16.52 -11.46
CA LEU A 105 -1.96 -16.30 -12.69
C LEU A 105 -2.44 -17.60 -13.32
N LYS A 106 -1.55 -18.60 -13.44
CA LYS A 106 -1.88 -19.88 -14.08
C LYS A 106 -2.98 -20.60 -13.30
N ILE A 107 -2.92 -20.52 -11.98
CA ILE A 107 -3.94 -21.09 -11.08
C ILE A 107 -5.26 -20.35 -11.29
N LEU A 108 -5.28 -19.02 -11.21
CA LEU A 108 -6.49 -18.23 -11.42
C LEU A 108 -7.16 -18.55 -12.77
N VAL A 109 -6.39 -18.60 -13.85
CA VAL A 109 -6.91 -18.92 -15.18
C VAL A 109 -7.49 -20.34 -15.25
N LYS A 110 -6.82 -21.34 -14.65
CA LYS A 110 -7.32 -22.72 -14.52
C LYS A 110 -8.70 -22.78 -13.84
N TYR A 111 -8.95 -21.89 -12.89
CA TYR A 111 -10.22 -21.83 -12.15
C TYR A 111 -11.26 -20.88 -12.77
N GLY A 112 -11.03 -20.34 -13.96
CA GLY A 112 -12.02 -19.56 -14.71
C GLY A 112 -11.80 -18.05 -14.69
N PHE A 113 -10.65 -17.57 -14.20
CA PHE A 113 -10.26 -16.17 -14.30
C PHE A 113 -9.52 -15.84 -15.61
N SER A 114 -9.97 -16.41 -16.73
CA SER A 114 -9.42 -16.17 -18.08
C SER A 114 -9.27 -14.69 -18.46
N PRO A 115 -10.15 -13.75 -18.04
CA PRO A 115 -9.94 -12.33 -18.33
C PRO A 115 -8.61 -11.76 -17.81
N LEU A 116 -8.00 -12.36 -16.78
CA LEU A 116 -6.71 -11.93 -16.22
C LEU A 116 -5.50 -12.30 -17.08
N GLU A 117 -5.67 -13.18 -18.08
CA GLU A 117 -4.64 -13.44 -19.10
C GLU A 117 -4.33 -12.19 -19.89
N ASN A 118 -5.35 -11.38 -20.16
CA ASN A 118 -5.16 -10.12 -20.87
C ASN A 118 -4.40 -9.11 -19.98
N PRO A 119 -3.23 -8.62 -20.41
CA PRO A 119 -2.41 -7.71 -19.61
C PRO A 119 -3.09 -6.38 -19.31
N VAL A 120 -4.03 -5.93 -20.14
CA VAL A 120 -4.83 -4.72 -19.88
C VAL A 120 -5.78 -4.96 -18.71
N MET A 121 -6.54 -6.05 -18.76
CA MET A 121 -7.47 -6.44 -17.68
C MET A 121 -6.74 -6.73 -16.37
N ARG A 122 -5.53 -7.30 -16.45
CA ARG A 122 -4.66 -7.49 -15.29
C ARG A 122 -4.27 -6.17 -14.62
N LYS A 123 -4.03 -5.12 -15.40
CA LYS A 123 -3.66 -3.79 -14.87
C LYS A 123 -4.87 -2.99 -14.39
N THR A 124 -6.07 -3.30 -14.85
CA THR A 124 -7.30 -2.58 -14.51
C THR A 124 -8.15 -3.34 -13.50
N LEU A 125 -8.79 -4.44 -13.93
CA LEU A 125 -9.72 -5.23 -13.11
C LEU A 125 -9.04 -5.81 -11.87
N ALA A 126 -7.85 -6.40 -12.02
CA ALA A 126 -7.18 -7.05 -10.89
C ALA A 126 -6.82 -6.09 -9.75
N ARG A 127 -6.62 -4.79 -10.06
CA ARG A 127 -6.36 -3.77 -9.03
C ARG A 127 -7.59 -3.40 -8.22
N THR A 128 -8.79 -3.62 -8.78
CA THR A 128 -10.06 -3.18 -8.18
C THR A 128 -10.81 -4.26 -7.42
N VAL A 129 -10.40 -5.53 -7.54
CA VAL A 129 -11.14 -6.67 -6.97
C VAL A 129 -10.26 -7.53 -6.06
N THR A 130 -10.89 -8.12 -5.04
CA THR A 130 -10.32 -9.20 -4.21
C THR A 130 -10.70 -10.57 -4.77
N LEU A 131 -10.03 -11.65 -4.33
CA LEU A 131 -10.35 -13.02 -4.75
C LEU A 131 -11.83 -13.38 -4.49
N LYS A 132 -12.38 -12.95 -3.35
CA LYS A 132 -13.78 -13.17 -2.98
C LYS A 132 -14.76 -12.39 -3.85
N GLN A 133 -14.41 -11.15 -4.23
CA GLN A 133 -15.20 -10.38 -5.20
C GLN A 133 -15.12 -11.01 -6.59
N ALA A 134 -13.93 -11.44 -6.99
CA ALA A 134 -13.69 -12.08 -8.27
C ALA A 134 -14.49 -13.38 -8.39
N LYS A 135 -14.55 -14.22 -7.35
CA LYS A 135 -15.43 -15.40 -7.24
C LYS A 135 -16.89 -15.06 -7.56
N LYS A 136 -17.42 -13.98 -6.98
CA LYS A 136 -18.80 -13.53 -7.21
C LYS A 136 -19.02 -13.10 -8.66
N LEU A 137 -18.05 -12.40 -9.25
CA LEU A 137 -18.13 -11.91 -10.63
C LEU A 137 -18.18 -13.05 -11.66
N ILE A 138 -17.46 -14.14 -11.41
CA ILE A 138 -17.45 -15.31 -12.30
C ILE A 138 -18.50 -16.37 -11.95
N GLY A 139 -19.29 -16.16 -10.89
CA GLY A 139 -20.30 -17.12 -10.44
C GLY A 139 -19.73 -18.45 -9.92
N MET A 140 -18.51 -18.44 -9.37
CA MET A 140 -17.85 -19.65 -8.86
C MET A 140 -18.47 -20.12 -7.54
N ASN A 141 -18.68 -21.44 -7.41
CA ASN A 141 -19.18 -22.05 -6.18
C ASN A 141 -18.11 -22.12 -5.07
N ASP A 142 -18.53 -22.18 -3.80
CA ASP A 142 -17.66 -22.22 -2.62
C ASP A 142 -16.68 -23.39 -2.62
N GLU A 143 -17.08 -24.56 -3.12
CA GLU A 143 -16.22 -25.73 -3.20
C GLU A 143 -15.01 -25.49 -4.11
N LYS A 144 -15.25 -25.09 -5.36
CA LYS A 144 -14.20 -24.75 -6.33
C LYS A 144 -13.33 -23.58 -5.84
N PHE A 145 -13.92 -22.63 -5.13
CA PHE A 145 -13.16 -21.52 -4.56
C PHE A 145 -12.20 -21.98 -3.46
N ARG A 146 -12.61 -22.91 -2.60
CA ARG A 146 -11.72 -23.50 -1.58
C ARG A 146 -10.55 -24.23 -2.22
N GLU A 147 -10.80 -25.08 -3.21
CA GLU A 147 -9.76 -25.80 -3.94
C GLU A 147 -8.73 -24.84 -4.58
N MET A 148 -9.22 -23.76 -5.20
CA MET A 148 -8.35 -22.72 -5.75
C MET A 148 -7.50 -22.05 -4.66
N MET A 149 -8.11 -21.70 -3.53
CA MET A 149 -7.40 -21.05 -2.42
C MET A 149 -6.32 -21.97 -1.84
N GLU A 150 -6.57 -23.28 -1.73
CA GLU A 150 -5.55 -24.25 -1.29
C GLU A 150 -4.37 -24.31 -2.26
N GLU A 151 -4.62 -24.32 -3.57
CA GLU A 151 -3.56 -24.28 -4.59
C GLU A 151 -2.76 -22.97 -4.53
N LEU A 152 -3.43 -21.84 -4.32
CA LEU A 152 -2.75 -20.55 -4.14
C LEU A 152 -1.88 -20.54 -2.88
N LYS A 153 -2.38 -21.06 -1.76
CA LYS A 153 -1.63 -21.14 -0.49
C LYS A 153 -0.39 -22.05 -0.56
N LYS A 154 -0.37 -23.03 -1.47
CA LYS A 154 0.85 -23.83 -1.71
C LYS A 154 2.00 -22.98 -2.27
N LEU A 155 1.70 -21.86 -2.93
CA LEU A 155 2.72 -20.92 -3.40
C LEU A 155 3.40 -20.15 -2.26
N GLU A 156 2.78 -20.07 -1.07
CA GLU A 156 3.41 -19.45 0.11
C GLU A 156 4.52 -20.32 0.71
N LYS A 157 4.56 -21.61 0.38
CA LYS A 157 5.46 -22.60 0.99
C LYS A 157 6.66 -22.97 0.12
N ASN A 158 6.80 -22.35 -1.05
CA ASN A 158 7.92 -22.53 -1.99
C ASN A 158 8.79 -21.28 -2.02
#